data_AF-A0A7V2HJ39-F1
#
_entry.id   AF-A0A7V2HJ39-F1
#
_cell.length_a   1.000
_cell.length_b   1.000
_cell.length_c   1.000
_cell.angle_alpha   90.00
_cell.angle_beta   90.00
_cell.angle_gamma   90.00
#
_symmetry.space_group_name_H-M   'P 1'
#
loop_
_entity.id
_entity.type
_entity.pdbx_description
1 polymer ?
#
loop_
_entity_poly.entity_id
_entity_poly.type
_entity_poly.pdbx_seq_one_letter_code
_entity_poly.pdbx_strand_id
1 'polypeptide(L)'
;MVRNAANEKVLCETPTPGRKPTRIDKWKYEAVRRALRRVIPRRKEGVLFEDLPEGVAAALTEEERRRLGSVVWYTTTVKLHLEVIGEIERVPGSAPQRLRLVK
;
A
#
# COMPACT_ATOMS: atom_id res chain seq x y z
N MET A 1 16.51 -27.70 -4.57
CA MET A 1 15.54 -27.25 -3.55
C MET A 1 14.61 -26.22 -4.19
N VAL A 2 13.36 -26.61 -4.50
CA VAL A 2 12.36 -25.67 -5.01
C VAL A 2 11.81 -24.92 -3.80
N ARG A 3 12.11 -23.62 -3.67
CA ARG A 3 11.51 -22.79 -2.62
C ARG A 3 10.01 -22.73 -2.86
N ASN A 4 9.23 -23.19 -1.89
CA ASN A 4 7.77 -23.05 -1.89
C ASN A 4 7.41 -21.57 -1.91
N ALA A 5 7.03 -21.03 -3.08
CA ALA A 5 6.59 -19.64 -3.24
C ALA A 5 5.35 -19.30 -2.39
N ALA A 6 4.62 -20.31 -1.91
CA ALA A 6 3.39 -20.16 -1.14
C ALA A 6 3.58 -19.55 0.27
N ASN A 7 4.82 -19.43 0.79
CA ASN A 7 5.04 -18.94 2.16
C ASN A 7 5.97 -17.71 2.25
N GLU A 8 6.28 -17.06 1.14
CA GLU A 8 7.07 -15.82 1.17
C GLU A 8 6.26 -14.68 1.78
N LYS A 9 6.84 -14.01 2.78
CA LYS A 9 6.24 -12.87 3.49
C LYS A 9 7.11 -11.63 3.34
N VAL A 10 6.48 -10.45 3.28
CA VAL A 10 7.14 -9.15 3.35
C VAL A 10 6.91 -8.56 4.74
N LEU A 11 7.99 -8.09 5.38
CA LEU A 11 7.91 -7.35 6.63
C LEU A 11 7.58 -5.88 6.31
N CYS A 12 6.38 -5.46 6.64
CA CYS A 12 5.90 -4.10 6.44
C CYS A 12 6.15 -3.28 7.71
N GLU A 13 7.18 -2.45 7.67
CA GLU A 13 7.45 -1.40 8.64
C GLU A 13 6.39 -0.28 8.59
N THR A 14 6.27 0.49 9.67
CA THR A 14 5.34 1.63 9.78
C THR A 14 6.06 2.85 10.33
N PRO A 15 5.75 4.07 9.85
CA PRO A 15 6.32 5.30 10.38
C PRO A 15 5.67 5.71 11.71
N THR A 16 4.70 4.94 12.22
CA THR A 16 3.97 5.28 13.45
C THR A 16 4.78 4.86 14.69
N PRO A 17 5.19 5.80 15.56
CA PRO A 17 5.99 5.48 16.74
C PRO A 17 5.29 4.45 17.64
N GLY A 18 6.06 3.49 18.16
CA GLY A 18 5.57 2.46 19.09
C GLY A 18 4.73 1.34 18.45
N ARG A 19 4.52 1.35 17.13
CA ARG A 19 3.82 0.25 16.43
C ARG A 19 4.81 -0.80 15.92
N LYS A 20 4.44 -2.07 16.04
CA LYS A 20 5.23 -3.21 15.56
C LYS A 20 5.04 -3.41 14.05
N PRO A 21 6.07 -3.85 13.31
CA PRO A 21 5.91 -4.21 11.91
C PRO A 21 5.00 -5.43 11.73
N THR A 22 4.39 -5.55 10.55
CA THR A 22 3.46 -6.63 10.21
C THR A 22 3.99 -7.47 9.06
N ARG A 23 3.83 -8.80 9.12
CA ARG A 23 4.21 -9.71 8.03
C ARG A 23 3.01 -10.00 7.14
N ILE A 24 3.12 -9.68 5.85
CA ILE A 24 2.08 -9.90 4.84
C ILE A 24 2.55 -10.93 3.81
N ASP A 25 1.66 -11.76 3.29
CA ASP A 25 1.94 -12.61 2.12
C ASP A 25 2.49 -11.77 0.97
N LYS A 26 3.63 -12.17 0.41
CA LYS A 26 4.32 -11.39 -0.62
C LYS A 26 3.40 -11.07 -1.80
N TRP A 27 2.56 -12.02 -2.23
CA TRP A 27 1.63 -11.78 -3.33
C TRP A 27 0.60 -10.68 -2.99
N LYS A 28 0.10 -10.61 -1.74
CA LYS A 28 -0.84 -9.57 -1.30
C LYS A 28 -0.15 -8.21 -1.25
N TYR A 29 1.06 -8.18 -0.72
CA TYR A 29 1.89 -6.99 -0.68
C TYR A 29 2.11 -6.43 -2.09
N GLU A 30 2.59 -7.26 -3.02
CA GLU A 30 2.90 -6.82 -4.38
C GLU A 30 1.64 -6.41 -5.16
N ALA A 31 0.52 -7.11 -5.00
CA ALA A 31 -0.75 -6.74 -5.63
C ALA A 31 -1.21 -5.34 -5.18
N VAL A 32 -1.17 -5.08 -3.87
CA VAL A 32 -1.59 -3.78 -3.32
C VAL A 32 -0.58 -2.68 -3.60
N ARG A 33 0.73 -2.95 -3.52
CA ARG A 33 1.76 -1.97 -3.90
C ARG A 33 1.62 -1.55 -5.36
N ARG A 34 1.41 -2.52 -6.26
CA ARG A 34 1.16 -2.25 -7.68
C ARG A 34 -0.11 -1.42 -7.89
N ALA A 35 -1.21 -1.75 -7.19
CA ALA A 35 -2.45 -0.99 -7.25
C ALA A 35 -2.26 0.46 -6.74
N LEU A 36 -1.63 0.64 -5.57
CA LEU A 36 -1.31 1.95 -5.00
C LEU A 36 -0.48 2.81 -5.95
N ARG A 37 0.52 2.24 -6.63
CA ARG A 37 1.34 2.97 -7.61
C ARG A 37 0.58 3.39 -8.87
N ARG A 38 -0.56 2.75 -9.18
CA ARG A 38 -1.46 3.19 -10.26
C ARG A 38 -2.39 4.31 -9.81
N VAL A 39 -2.82 4.28 -8.56
CA VAL A 39 -3.81 5.21 -7.98
C VAL A 39 -3.16 6.51 -7.51
N ILE A 40 -2.00 6.42 -6.86
CA ILE A 40 -1.29 7.58 -6.31
C ILE A 40 -0.58 8.30 -7.45
N PRO A 41 -0.88 9.58 -7.70
CA PRO A 41 -0.26 10.30 -8.80
C PRO A 41 1.12 10.87 -8.41
N ARG A 42 1.90 11.29 -9.42
CA ARG A 42 3.15 12.06 -9.23
C ARG A 42 2.92 13.58 -9.11
N ARG A 43 1.71 14.06 -9.40
CA ARG A 43 1.39 15.50 -9.34
C ARG A 43 1.47 16.03 -7.91
N LYS A 44 1.74 17.34 -7.78
CA LYS A 44 2.01 17.98 -6.48
C LYS A 44 0.83 17.87 -5.52
N GLU A 45 -0.39 17.91 -6.03
CA GLU A 45 -1.64 17.87 -5.27
C GLU A 45 -1.86 16.50 -4.62
N GLY A 46 -1.33 15.42 -5.20
CA GLY A 46 -1.58 14.06 -4.70
C GLY A 46 -3.04 13.61 -4.79
N VAL A 47 -3.34 12.52 -4.07
CA VAL A 47 -4.67 11.91 -3.90
C VAL A 47 -5.02 11.86 -2.41
N LEU A 48 -6.29 11.96 -2.04
CA LEU A 48 -6.71 11.83 -0.64
C LEU A 48 -6.46 10.40 -0.15
N PHE A 49 -6.05 10.27 1.11
CA PHE A 49 -5.90 8.96 1.73
C PHE A 49 -7.23 8.19 1.77
N GLU A 50 -8.34 8.88 2.01
CA GLU A 50 -9.67 8.25 2.11
C GLU A 50 -10.17 7.65 0.79
N ASP A 51 -9.70 8.17 -0.35
CA ASP A 51 -10.05 7.66 -1.69
C ASP A 51 -9.25 6.41 -2.07
N LEU A 52 -8.14 6.14 -1.37
CA LEU A 52 -7.23 5.05 -1.76
C LEU A 52 -7.88 3.66 -1.73
N PRO A 53 -8.68 3.26 -0.72
CA PRO A 53 -9.26 1.93 -0.70
C PRO A 53 -10.15 1.65 -1.91
N GLU A 54 -10.94 2.62 -2.37
CA GLU A 54 -11.76 2.49 -3.57
C GLU A 54 -10.89 2.37 -4.83
N GLY A 55 -9.92 3.28 -4.99
CA GLY A 55 -8.98 3.23 -6.12
C GLY A 55 -8.19 1.92 -6.17
N VAL A 56 -7.74 1.41 -5.01
CA VAL A 56 -7.05 0.12 -4.92
C VAL A 56 -7.99 -1.02 -5.31
N ALA A 57 -9.22 -1.04 -4.81
CA ALA A 57 -10.20 -2.07 -5.16
C ALA A 57 -10.45 -2.12 -6.68
N ALA A 58 -10.53 -0.97 -7.34
CA ALA A 58 -10.71 -0.86 -8.78
C ALA A 58 -9.47 -1.26 -9.60
N ALA A 59 -8.26 -1.12 -9.04
CA ALA A 59 -7.00 -1.44 -9.72
C ALA A 59 -6.53 -2.90 -9.54
N LEU A 60 -7.15 -3.65 -8.64
CA LEU A 60 -6.93 -5.10 -8.44
C LEU A 60 -7.70 -5.92 -9.47
N THR A 61 -7.19 -7.10 -9.82
CA THR A 61 -8.00 -8.07 -10.57
C THR A 61 -9.13 -8.61 -9.69
N GLU A 62 -10.18 -9.16 -10.32
CA GLU A 62 -11.28 -9.79 -9.59
C GLU A 62 -10.78 -10.91 -8.67
N GLU A 63 -9.86 -11.75 -9.15
CA GLU A 63 -9.28 -12.83 -8.35
C GLU A 63 -8.46 -12.28 -7.16
N GLU A 64 -7.60 -11.29 -7.39
CA GLU A 64 -6.82 -10.66 -6.31
C GLU A 64 -7.75 -10.08 -5.25
N ARG A 65 -8.78 -9.32 -5.67
CA ARG A 65 -9.77 -8.73 -4.77
C ARG A 65 -10.50 -9.80 -3.95
N ARG A 66 -10.92 -10.90 -4.57
CA ARG A 66 -11.60 -12.02 -3.90
C ARG A 66 -10.69 -12.71 -2.86
N ARG A 67 -9.38 -12.82 -3.13
CA ARG A 67 -8.43 -13.55 -2.28
C ARG A 67 -7.69 -12.68 -1.25
N LEU A 68 -7.71 -11.35 -1.41
CA LEU A 68 -6.92 -10.42 -0.60
C LEU A 68 -7.38 -10.43 0.87
N GLY A 69 -8.70 -10.36 1.08
CA GLY A 69 -9.33 -10.04 2.36
C GLY A 69 -9.68 -8.56 2.45
N SER A 70 -9.36 -7.88 3.55
CA SER A 70 -9.73 -6.47 3.77
C SER A 70 -8.89 -5.49 2.94
N VAL A 71 -9.45 -4.99 1.82
CA VAL A 71 -8.80 -3.99 0.96
C VAL A 71 -8.34 -2.77 1.77
N VAL A 72 -9.18 -2.26 2.67
CA VAL A 72 -8.86 -1.08 3.51
C VAL A 72 -7.63 -1.32 4.38
N TRP A 73 -7.56 -2.50 5.03
CA TRP A 73 -6.43 -2.83 5.90
C TRP A 73 -5.13 -2.99 5.11
N TYR A 74 -5.16 -3.73 3.99
CA TYR A 74 -3.97 -3.88 3.16
C TYR A 74 -3.53 -2.56 2.53
N THR A 75 -4.48 -1.72 2.09
CA THR A 75 -4.20 -0.37 1.59
C THR A 75 -3.43 0.41 2.64
N THR A 76 -3.92 0.47 3.88
CA THR A 76 -3.28 1.20 4.97
C THR A 76 -1.89 0.65 5.30
N THR A 77 -1.77 -0.66 5.52
CA THR A 77 -0.50 -1.28 5.91
C THR A 77 0.56 -1.11 4.83
N VAL A 78 0.24 -1.39 3.57
CA VAL A 78 1.20 -1.26 2.47
C VAL A 78 1.54 0.21 2.25
N LYS A 79 0.56 1.12 2.26
CA LYS A 79 0.79 2.57 2.16
C LYS A 79 1.76 3.07 3.22
N LEU A 80 1.60 2.68 4.49
CA LEU A 80 2.52 3.06 5.56
C LEU A 80 3.93 2.54 5.30
N HIS A 81 4.07 1.30 4.83
CA HIS A 81 5.37 0.77 4.47
C HIS A 81 6.01 1.53 3.30
N LEU A 82 5.22 1.90 2.28
CA LEU A 82 5.69 2.72 1.15
C LEU A 82 6.18 4.10 1.57
N GLU A 83 5.62 4.69 2.64
CA GLU A 83 6.17 5.90 3.26
C GLU A 83 7.56 5.64 3.86
N VAL A 84 7.72 4.53 4.62
CA VAL A 84 9.01 4.18 5.25
C VAL A 84 10.11 3.98 4.22
N ILE A 85 9.81 3.29 3.11
CA ILE A 85 10.79 3.01 2.05
C ILE A 85 10.91 4.14 1.00
N GLY A 86 10.20 5.25 1.21
CA GLY A 86 10.28 6.45 0.38
C GLY A 86 9.80 6.25 -1.07
N GLU A 87 8.79 5.41 -1.30
CA GLU A 87 8.10 5.34 -2.60
C GLU A 87 6.99 6.38 -2.72
N ILE A 88 6.36 6.71 -1.59
CA ILE A 88 5.35 7.75 -1.49
C ILE A 88 5.67 8.68 -0.33
N GLU A 89 5.12 9.88 -0.38
CA GLU A 89 5.17 10.82 0.72
C GLU A 89 3.80 11.43 0.97
N ARG A 90 3.63 11.95 2.19
CA ARG A 90 2.49 12.81 2.53
C ARG A 90 2.75 14.20 1.96
N VAL A 91 1.73 14.80 1.34
CA VAL A 91 1.81 16.18 0.88
C VAL A 91 1.92 17.11 2.11
N PRO A 92 3.00 17.88 2.27
CA PRO A 92 3.19 18.75 3.44
C PRO A 92 2.06 19.78 3.57
N GLY A 93 1.59 20.02 4.80
CA GLY A 93 0.53 21.01 5.07
C GLY A 93 -0.88 20.60 4.62
N SER A 94 -1.07 19.40 4.08
CA SER A 94 -2.39 18.95 3.63
C SER A 94 -3.23 18.37 4.78
N ALA A 95 -4.44 18.92 4.95
CA ALA A 95 -5.50 18.37 5.79
C ALA A 95 -6.85 18.45 5.01
N PRO A 96 -7.51 17.33 4.68
CA PRO A 96 -7.15 15.93 4.98
C PRO A 96 -5.83 15.47 4.35
N GLN A 97 -5.32 14.32 4.81
CA GLN A 97 -4.04 13.78 4.35
C GLN A 97 -4.09 13.44 2.86
N ARG A 98 -3.08 13.91 2.11
CA ARG A 98 -2.87 13.59 0.70
C ARG A 98 -1.53 12.91 0.48
N LEU A 99 -1.45 12.08 -0.55
CA LEU A 99 -0.27 11.26 -0.87
C LEU A 99 0.13 11.44 -2.32
N ARG A 100 1.43 11.42 -2.59
CA ARG A 100 2.00 11.42 -3.94
C ARG A 100 3.18 10.47 -4.05
N LEU A 101 3.45 10.00 -5.27
CA LEU A 101 4.64 9.21 -5.59
C LEU A 101 5.89 10.11 -5.55
N VAL A 102 7.00 9.58 -5.03
CA VAL A 102 8.30 10.27 -4.98
C VAL A 102 9.29 9.70 -6.01
N LYS A 103 9.03 8.48 -6.50
CA LYS A 103 9.85 7.76 -7.48
C LYS A 103 9.07 7.46 -8.77
#